data_AF-A0A8J1TIL7-F1
#
_entry.id   AF-A0A8J1TIL7-F1
#
_cell.length_a   1.000
_cell.length_b   1.000
_cell.length_c   1.000
_cell.angle_alpha   90.00
_cell.angle_beta   90.00
_cell.angle_gamma   90.00
#
_symmetry.space_group_name_H-M   'P 1'
#
loop_
_entity.id
_entity.type
_entity.pdbx_description
1 polymer ?
#
loop_
_entity_poly.entity_id
_entity_poly.type
_entity_poly.pdbx_seq_one_letter_code
_entity_poly.pdbx_strand_id
1 'polypeptide(L)'
;FKAGHSSWINTFKDLNANTSGFKVDLWKQNINKSLTTVRFINVRDPWERLLSAYMDRMTYHENRPHKSWQRNSIGRRIMFKYYPGSNAMVVPYEKISFTFTDFLRYIIDEPKQLAGRLDDHWLQYYERCRPCDPYLDYNAIVKLETVTEDSNYVLEKIGVKTKIKDGPRKTAKYLQEQYKEVPRWIIDDLTKIFYWDFKLFDYDMNSPLVRKSIS
;
A
#
# COMPACT_ATOMS: atom_id res chain seq x y z
N PHE A 1 -1.75 -10.07 -4.08
CA PHE A 1 -0.53 -9.57 -3.45
C PHE A 1 -0.93 -8.42 -2.54
N LYS A 2 -1.09 -8.66 -1.24
CA LYS A 2 -1.46 -7.61 -0.28
C LYS A 2 -0.19 -6.85 0.09
N ALA A 3 0.00 -5.66 -0.47
CA ALA A 3 1.11 -4.80 -0.10
C ALA A 3 0.96 -4.40 1.38
N GLY A 4 1.96 -4.71 2.19
CA GLY A 4 2.05 -4.28 3.59
C GLY A 4 1.43 -5.23 4.64
N HIS A 5 0.24 -5.80 4.43
CA HIS A 5 -0.43 -6.53 5.54
C HIS A 5 -0.11 -8.03 5.63
N SER A 6 0.21 -8.73 4.53
CA SER A 6 0.42 -10.20 4.60
C SER A 6 1.87 -10.66 4.59
N SER A 7 2.81 -9.86 4.06
CA SER A 7 4.23 -10.27 4.02
C SER A 7 4.74 -10.52 5.44
N TRP A 8 4.57 -9.52 6.32
CA TRP A 8 4.93 -9.63 7.73
C TRP A 8 4.17 -10.70 8.49
N ILE A 9 2.86 -10.81 8.29
CA ILE A 9 2.08 -11.85 8.97
C ILE A 9 2.58 -13.24 8.56
N ASN A 10 2.90 -13.44 7.29
CA ASN A 10 3.44 -14.71 6.81
C ASN A 10 4.87 -14.91 7.33
N THR A 11 5.73 -13.91 7.28
CA THR A 11 7.05 -13.93 7.92
C THR A 11 6.98 -14.31 9.39
N PHE A 12 6.12 -13.66 10.18
CA PHE A 12 5.97 -13.96 11.60
C PHE A 12 5.36 -15.34 11.83
N LYS A 13 4.47 -15.81 10.96
CA LYS A 13 3.97 -17.20 10.99
C LYS A 13 5.08 -18.21 10.68
N ASP A 14 5.91 -17.94 9.67
CA ASP A 14 7.03 -18.78 9.28
C ASP A 14 8.09 -18.82 10.39
N LEU A 15 8.37 -17.68 11.02
CA LEU A 15 9.22 -17.60 12.20
C LEU A 15 8.62 -18.36 13.39
N ASN A 16 7.32 -18.20 13.66
CA ASN A 16 6.64 -18.95 14.72
C ASN A 16 6.68 -20.47 14.50
N ALA A 17 6.65 -20.92 13.25
CA ALA A 17 6.80 -22.33 12.91
C ALA A 17 8.25 -22.83 13.07
N ASN A 18 9.25 -21.96 12.86
CA ASN A 18 10.66 -22.35 12.77
C ASN A 18 11.55 -21.90 13.95
N THR A 19 11.03 -21.16 14.92
CA THR A 19 11.77 -20.74 16.13
C THR A 19 11.02 -21.14 17.39
N SER A 20 11.62 -22.01 18.20
CA SER A 20 11.03 -22.56 19.43
C SER A 20 10.73 -21.53 20.54
N GLY A 21 11.16 -20.27 20.37
CA GLY A 21 11.02 -19.19 21.37
C GLY A 21 10.09 -18.02 20.98
N PHE A 22 9.69 -17.88 19.72
CA PHE A 22 8.87 -16.72 19.30
C PHE A 22 7.41 -17.13 19.10
N LYS A 23 6.55 -16.80 20.08
CA LYS A 23 5.10 -17.08 20.02
C LYS A 23 4.32 -15.83 19.59
N VAL A 24 3.77 -15.86 18.38
CA VAL A 24 2.97 -14.73 17.82
C VAL A 24 1.79 -14.35 18.71
N ASP A 25 1.20 -15.32 19.41
CA ASP A 25 0.06 -15.06 20.32
C ASP A 25 0.48 -14.35 21.61
N LEU A 26 1.70 -14.59 22.11
CA LEU A 26 2.27 -13.83 23.24
C LEU A 26 2.63 -12.40 22.82
N TRP A 27 3.12 -12.22 21.60
CA TRP A 27 3.36 -10.88 21.04
C TRP A 27 2.06 -10.06 20.98
N LYS A 28 0.96 -10.64 20.47
CA LYS A 28 -0.36 -9.97 20.43
C LYS A 28 -0.88 -9.57 21.81
N GLN A 29 -0.61 -10.35 22.85
CA GLN A 29 -1.06 -10.08 24.22
C GLN A 29 -0.20 -9.00 24.91
N ASN A 30 1.06 -8.83 24.51
CA ASN A 30 2.00 -7.88 25.14
C ASN A 30 1.98 -6.45 24.55
N ILE A 31 1.27 -6.21 23.44
CA ILE A 31 1.13 -4.89 22.78
C ILE A 31 0.67 -3.78 23.75
N ASN A 32 -0.08 -4.16 24.80
CA ASN A 32 -0.65 -3.21 25.77
C ASN A 32 0.12 -3.04 27.07
N LYS A 33 1.25 -3.74 27.31
CA LYS A 33 1.82 -3.80 28.68
C LYS A 33 3.34 -3.67 28.85
N SER A 34 4.15 -3.45 27.81
CA SER A 34 5.61 -3.34 28.02
C SER A 34 6.29 -2.19 27.28
N LEU A 35 7.11 -1.43 28.02
CA LEU A 35 8.12 -0.47 27.55
C LEU A 35 9.25 -1.13 26.73
N THR A 36 9.23 -2.46 26.54
CA THR A 36 10.19 -3.23 25.73
C THR A 36 9.63 -3.72 24.39
N THR A 37 8.44 -3.26 23.99
CA THR A 37 7.80 -3.69 22.74
C THR A 37 8.35 -2.89 21.55
N VAL A 38 8.92 -3.56 20.55
CA VAL A 38 9.25 -2.94 19.26
C VAL A 38 7.95 -2.67 18.50
N ARG A 39 7.68 -1.40 18.21
CA ARG A 39 6.51 -0.92 17.48
C ARG A 39 7.00 -0.25 16.22
N PHE A 40 6.58 -0.76 15.07
CA PHE A 40 7.04 -0.25 13.80
C PHE A 40 5.89 0.09 12.87
N ILE A 41 6.12 1.07 12.01
CA ILE A 41 5.19 1.44 10.95
C ILE A 41 5.74 0.97 9.61
N ASN A 42 4.89 0.33 8.82
CA ASN A 42 5.24 -0.11 7.47
C ASN A 42 4.80 0.93 6.46
N VAL A 43 5.77 1.57 5.82
CA VAL A 43 5.55 2.66 4.89
C VAL A 43 5.94 2.26 3.47
N ARG A 44 5.40 2.96 2.48
CA ARG A 44 5.71 2.75 1.08
C ARG A 44 5.66 4.09 0.36
N ASP A 45 6.51 4.24 -0.66
CA ASP A 45 6.45 5.38 -1.58
C ASP A 45 4.99 5.56 -2.05
N PRO A 46 4.38 6.74 -1.86
CA PRO A 46 2.98 6.97 -2.21
C PRO A 46 2.64 6.63 -3.67
N TRP A 47 3.54 6.91 -4.62
CA TRP A 47 3.33 6.61 -6.04
C TRP A 47 3.31 5.12 -6.32
N GLU A 48 4.27 4.40 -5.75
CA GLU A 48 4.31 2.94 -5.83
C GLU A 48 3.09 2.29 -5.15
N ARG A 49 2.65 2.88 -4.04
CA ARG A 49 1.49 2.40 -3.27
C ARG A 49 0.21 2.50 -4.10
N LEU A 50 -0.02 3.64 -4.76
CA LEU A 50 -1.18 3.83 -5.65
C LEU A 50 -1.16 2.86 -6.83
N LEU A 51 -0.01 2.71 -7.51
CA LEU A 51 0.10 1.77 -8.63
C LEU A 51 -0.12 0.32 -8.19
N SER A 52 0.46 -0.05 -7.04
CA SER A 52 0.27 -1.38 -6.49
C SER A 52 -1.18 -1.65 -6.05
N ALA A 53 -1.88 -0.64 -5.54
CA ALA A 53 -3.30 -0.74 -5.20
C ALA A 53 -4.12 -0.98 -6.46
N TYR A 54 -3.86 -0.22 -7.53
CA TYR A 54 -4.50 -0.41 -8.83
C TYR A 54 -4.28 -1.84 -9.36
N MET A 55 -3.04 -2.32 -9.42
CA MET A 55 -2.71 -3.65 -9.93
C MET A 55 -3.26 -4.80 -9.06
N ASP A 56 -3.42 -4.63 -7.75
CA ASP A 56 -3.97 -5.70 -6.89
C ASP A 56 -5.50 -5.67 -6.81
N ARG A 57 -6.12 -4.48 -6.93
CA ARG A 57 -7.54 -4.26 -6.63
C ARG A 57 -8.40 -3.89 -7.82
N MET A 58 -7.83 -3.24 -8.83
CA MET A 58 -8.59 -2.67 -9.95
C MET A 58 -8.45 -3.46 -11.24
N THR A 59 -7.42 -4.29 -11.37
CA THR A 59 -7.33 -5.22 -12.51
C THR A 59 -8.17 -6.45 -12.24
N TYR A 60 -8.80 -6.99 -13.29
CA TYR A 60 -9.52 -8.26 -13.19
C TYR A 60 -8.53 -9.41 -12.99
N HIS A 61 -8.83 -10.30 -12.05
CA HIS A 61 -8.05 -11.50 -11.77
C HIS A 61 -9.03 -12.68 -11.74
N GLU A 62 -9.05 -13.48 -12.81
CA GLU A 62 -9.96 -14.63 -12.96
C GLU A 62 -9.87 -15.59 -11.78
N ASN A 63 -8.65 -15.83 -11.29
CA ASN A 63 -8.39 -16.72 -10.14
C ASN A 63 -8.70 -16.09 -8.76
N ARG A 64 -9.23 -14.86 -8.69
CA ARG A 64 -9.53 -14.16 -7.44
C ARG A 64 -10.89 -13.43 -7.47
N PRO A 65 -12.00 -14.14 -7.73
CA PRO A 65 -13.32 -13.53 -7.85
C PRO A 65 -13.76 -12.84 -6.55
N HIS A 66 -13.32 -13.29 -5.37
CA HIS A 66 -13.63 -12.61 -4.10
C HIS A 66 -13.08 -11.17 -3.99
N LYS A 67 -12.10 -10.79 -4.81
CA LYS A 67 -11.57 -9.42 -4.87
C LYS A 67 -12.38 -8.49 -5.79
N SER A 68 -13.35 -9.04 -6.53
CA SER A 68 -14.05 -8.30 -7.56
C SER A 68 -15.01 -7.24 -7.04
N TRP A 69 -15.50 -7.36 -5.81
CA TRP A 69 -16.50 -6.42 -5.28
C TRP A 69 -15.99 -4.98 -5.23
N GLN A 70 -14.76 -4.75 -4.73
CA GLN A 70 -14.15 -3.42 -4.65
C GLN A 70 -13.99 -2.83 -6.06
N ARG A 71 -13.40 -3.62 -6.97
CA ARG A 71 -13.26 -3.26 -8.39
C ARG A 71 -14.58 -2.91 -9.03
N ASN A 72 -15.60 -3.71 -8.77
CA ASN A 72 -16.93 -3.56 -9.34
C ASN A 72 -17.59 -2.26 -8.86
N SER A 73 -17.57 -2.02 -7.54
CA SER A 73 -18.13 -0.81 -6.94
C SER A 73 -17.41 0.46 -7.42
N ILE A 74 -16.08 0.47 -7.34
CA ILE A 74 -15.26 1.62 -7.74
C ILE A 74 -15.32 1.81 -9.26
N GLY A 75 -15.17 0.75 -10.04
CA GLY A 75 -15.23 0.78 -11.49
C GLY A 75 -16.56 1.35 -11.99
N ARG A 76 -17.71 0.94 -11.43
CA ARG A 76 -19.00 1.52 -11.82
C ARG A 76 -19.10 3.00 -11.50
N ARG A 77 -18.56 3.45 -10.37
CA ARG A 77 -18.56 4.88 -10.00
C ARG A 77 -17.66 5.70 -10.93
N ILE A 78 -16.47 5.19 -11.23
CA ILE A 78 -15.55 5.79 -12.20
C ILE A 78 -16.26 5.95 -13.55
N MET A 79 -16.84 4.87 -14.07
CA MET A 79 -17.52 4.89 -15.37
C MET A 79 -18.73 5.82 -15.37
N PHE A 80 -19.53 5.82 -14.31
CA PHE A 80 -20.68 6.72 -14.19
C PHE A 80 -20.26 8.20 -14.15
N LYS A 81 -19.16 8.51 -13.43
CA LYS A 81 -18.71 9.88 -13.21
C LYS A 81 -17.98 10.48 -14.41
N TYR A 82 -17.09 9.71 -15.06
CA TYR A 82 -16.23 10.23 -16.12
C TYR A 82 -16.66 9.84 -17.54
N TYR A 83 -17.53 8.84 -17.67
CA TYR A 83 -18.02 8.33 -18.96
C TYR A 83 -19.56 8.20 -18.95
N PRO A 84 -20.29 9.32 -18.81
CA PRO A 84 -21.75 9.30 -18.85
C PRO A 84 -22.24 8.70 -20.17
N GLY A 85 -23.21 7.79 -20.10
CA GLY A 85 -23.69 7.03 -21.25
C GLY A 85 -22.97 5.71 -21.52
N SER A 86 -21.92 5.37 -20.74
CA SER A 86 -21.33 4.02 -20.80
C SER A 86 -22.32 2.95 -20.35
N ASN A 87 -22.22 1.74 -20.91
CA ASN A 87 -23.02 0.58 -20.53
C ASN A 87 -22.51 -0.12 -19.23
N ALA A 88 -21.61 0.52 -18.48
CA ALA A 88 -20.96 -0.04 -17.28
C ALA A 88 -21.95 -0.48 -16.19
N MET A 89 -23.16 0.10 -16.18
CA MET A 89 -24.20 -0.24 -15.21
C MET A 89 -24.90 -1.57 -15.53
N VAL A 90 -24.88 -2.02 -16.79
CA VAL A 90 -25.62 -3.20 -17.26
C VAL A 90 -24.71 -4.35 -17.69
N VAL A 91 -23.42 -4.09 -17.95
CA VAL A 91 -22.47 -5.17 -18.27
C VAL A 91 -22.01 -5.93 -17.02
N PRO A 92 -21.63 -7.22 -17.19
CA PRO A 92 -20.91 -7.97 -16.16
C PRO A 92 -19.68 -7.20 -15.67
N TYR A 93 -19.38 -7.32 -14.38
CA TYR A 93 -18.33 -6.48 -13.78
C TYR A 93 -16.96 -6.74 -14.40
N GLU A 94 -16.70 -7.97 -14.86
CA GLU A 94 -15.47 -8.40 -15.53
C GLU A 94 -15.19 -7.57 -16.79
N LYS A 95 -16.25 -7.09 -17.45
CA LYS A 95 -16.18 -6.29 -18.68
C LYS A 95 -16.06 -4.79 -18.42
N ILE A 96 -16.25 -4.33 -17.19
CA ILE A 96 -16.01 -2.93 -16.84
C ILE A 96 -14.51 -2.68 -16.97
N SER A 97 -14.10 -1.68 -17.76
CA SER A 97 -12.69 -1.33 -17.95
C SER A 97 -12.51 0.16 -17.69
N PHE A 98 -11.44 0.51 -16.99
CA PHE A 98 -11.02 1.88 -16.70
C PHE A 98 -9.50 1.88 -16.56
N THR A 99 -8.88 3.03 -16.80
CA THR A 99 -7.41 3.18 -16.81
C THR A 99 -6.85 3.44 -15.40
N PHE A 100 -5.53 3.38 -15.28
CA PHE A 100 -4.85 3.83 -14.08
C PHE A 100 -5.10 5.32 -13.81
N THR A 101 -5.11 6.14 -14.87
CA THR A 101 -5.41 7.58 -14.80
C THR A 101 -6.83 7.84 -14.26
N ASP A 102 -7.82 7.05 -14.69
CA ASP A 102 -9.20 7.17 -14.17
C ASP A 102 -9.28 6.85 -12.67
N PHE A 103 -8.52 5.83 -12.24
CA PHE A 103 -8.41 5.47 -10.83
C PHE A 103 -7.74 6.58 -10.00
N LEU A 104 -6.64 7.17 -10.48
CA LEU A 104 -5.97 8.29 -9.83
C LEU A 104 -6.88 9.52 -9.72
N ARG A 105 -7.60 9.85 -10.80
CA ARG A 105 -8.59 10.93 -10.79
C ARG A 105 -9.70 10.67 -9.78
N TYR A 106 -10.18 9.43 -9.68
CA TYR A 106 -11.17 9.04 -8.68
C TYR A 106 -10.68 9.21 -7.23
N ILE A 107 -9.41 8.94 -6.96
CA ILE A 107 -8.80 9.20 -5.64
C ILE A 107 -8.83 10.69 -5.31
N ILE A 108 -8.52 11.56 -6.29
CA ILE A 108 -8.56 13.02 -6.11
C ILE A 108 -9.99 13.50 -5.83
N ASP A 109 -10.96 13.05 -6.63
CA ASP A 109 -12.32 13.59 -6.59
C ASP A 109 -13.19 13.04 -5.43
N GLU A 110 -12.82 11.90 -4.82
CA GLU A 110 -13.62 11.21 -3.80
C GLU A 110 -12.86 10.96 -2.47
N PRO A 111 -12.20 11.97 -1.86
CA PRO A 111 -11.36 11.77 -0.69
C PRO A 111 -12.14 11.23 0.53
N LYS A 112 -13.43 11.56 0.63
CA LYS A 112 -14.32 11.07 1.72
C LYS A 112 -14.62 9.57 1.64
N GLN A 113 -14.56 8.96 0.45
CA GLN A 113 -14.72 7.50 0.29
C GLN A 113 -13.45 6.76 0.75
N LEU A 114 -12.31 7.46 0.76
CA LEU A 114 -11.02 6.94 1.19
C LEU A 114 -10.97 6.87 2.72
N ALA A 115 -11.55 7.84 3.44
CA ALA A 115 -11.54 8.03 4.91
C ALA A 115 -12.19 6.90 5.77
N GLY A 116 -12.29 5.66 5.27
CA GLY A 116 -12.57 4.50 6.12
C GLY A 116 -13.69 3.56 5.67
N ARG A 117 -13.98 3.44 4.36
CA ARG A 117 -15.05 2.52 3.91
C ARG A 117 -14.70 1.51 2.80
N LEU A 118 -13.70 1.76 1.96
CA LEU A 118 -13.51 0.92 0.75
C LEU A 118 -12.14 0.23 0.63
N ASP A 119 -11.03 0.90 0.93
CA ASP A 119 -9.71 0.26 1.05
C ASP A 119 -8.70 1.21 1.72
N ASP A 120 -7.88 0.67 2.61
CA ASP A 120 -6.82 1.41 3.30
C ASP A 120 -5.60 1.72 2.42
N HIS A 121 -5.47 1.09 1.24
CA HIS A 121 -4.23 1.17 0.44
C HIS A 121 -3.97 2.57 -0.15
N TRP A 122 -4.98 3.43 -0.23
CA TRP A 122 -4.88 4.79 -0.77
C TRP A 122 -5.16 5.86 0.28
N LEU A 123 -5.17 5.48 1.56
CA LEU A 123 -5.24 6.42 2.69
C LEU A 123 -3.85 6.93 3.06
N GLN A 124 -3.78 8.20 3.46
CA GLN A 124 -2.57 8.75 4.03
C GLN A 124 -2.22 8.05 5.35
N TYR A 125 -0.93 7.96 5.65
CA TYR A 125 -0.47 7.31 6.87
C TYR A 125 -0.92 8.05 8.14
N TYR A 126 -1.10 9.37 8.07
CA TYR A 126 -1.58 10.13 9.23
C TYR A 126 -3.03 9.80 9.62
N GLU A 127 -3.88 9.52 8.64
CA GLU A 127 -5.27 9.07 8.87
C GLU A 127 -5.30 7.63 9.42
N ARG A 128 -4.51 6.73 8.83
CA ARG A 128 -4.60 5.30 9.13
C ARG A 128 -3.78 4.86 10.33
N CYS A 129 -2.53 5.30 10.39
CA CYS A 129 -1.53 4.80 11.32
C CYS A 129 -1.16 5.82 12.41
N ARG A 130 -1.65 7.07 12.31
CA ARG A 130 -1.47 8.13 13.30
C ARG A 130 -0.02 8.17 13.83
N PRO A 131 0.98 8.34 12.94
CA PRO A 131 2.39 8.20 13.30
C PRO A 131 2.86 9.23 14.35
N CYS A 132 2.12 10.34 14.49
CA CYS A 132 2.36 11.37 15.49
C CYS A 132 1.56 11.16 16.80
N ASP A 133 0.82 10.07 16.93
CA ASP A 133 0.08 9.78 18.17
C ASP A 133 1.09 9.34 19.25
N PRO A 134 1.22 10.12 20.35
CA PRO A 134 2.18 9.83 21.40
C PRO A 134 1.89 8.50 22.13
N TYR A 135 0.69 7.95 22.00
CA TYR A 135 0.33 6.66 22.60
C TYR A 135 0.73 5.46 21.73
N LEU A 136 1.05 5.68 20.44
CA LEU A 136 1.48 4.62 19.52
C LEU A 136 3.00 4.40 19.55
N ASP A 137 3.80 5.43 19.84
CA ASP A 137 5.27 5.37 20.07
C ASP A 137 6.02 4.38 19.13
N TYR A 138 6.03 4.69 17.84
CA TYR A 138 6.75 3.91 16.84
C TYR A 138 8.26 4.09 17.00
N ASN A 139 9.00 3.01 17.20
CA ASN A 139 10.45 2.99 17.38
C ASN A 139 11.22 2.45 16.16
N ALA A 140 10.52 2.07 15.08
CA ALA A 140 11.12 1.80 13.79
C ALA A 140 10.17 2.16 12.62
N ILE A 141 10.75 2.61 11.52
CA ILE A 141 10.07 2.76 10.24
C ILE A 141 10.60 1.66 9.35
N VAL A 142 9.71 0.85 8.80
CA VAL A 142 10.07 -0.13 7.78
C VAL A 142 9.54 0.34 6.44
N LYS A 143 10.45 0.67 5.54
CA LYS A 143 10.11 1.01 4.16
C LYS A 143 9.89 -0.27 3.40
N LEU A 144 8.81 -0.31 2.61
CA LEU A 144 8.55 -1.49 1.81
C LEU A 144 9.73 -1.67 0.86
N GLU A 145 10.28 -0.62 0.25
CA GLU A 145 11.39 -0.67 -0.71
C GLU A 145 12.59 -1.50 -0.22
N THR A 146 12.88 -1.43 1.08
CA THR A 146 13.95 -2.16 1.80
C THR A 146 13.40 -3.20 2.78
N VAL A 147 12.19 -3.73 2.53
CA VAL A 147 11.49 -4.59 3.50
C VAL A 147 12.34 -5.79 3.94
N THR A 148 13.16 -6.37 3.07
CA THR A 148 14.02 -7.49 3.47
C THR A 148 15.05 -7.04 4.50
N GLU A 149 15.75 -5.95 4.21
CA GLU A 149 16.78 -5.38 5.08
C GLU A 149 16.16 -4.88 6.40
N ASP A 150 15.10 -4.08 6.32
CA ASP A 150 14.43 -3.48 7.47
C ASP A 150 13.75 -4.53 8.35
N SER A 151 13.13 -5.57 7.75
CA SER A 151 12.62 -6.73 8.50
C SER A 151 13.73 -7.44 9.23
N ASN A 152 14.84 -7.73 8.57
CA ASN A 152 15.94 -8.43 9.21
C ASN A 152 16.55 -7.61 10.36
N TYR A 153 16.62 -6.29 10.21
CA TYR A 153 17.03 -5.39 11.29
C TYR A 153 16.08 -5.43 12.49
N VAL A 154 14.77 -5.35 12.25
CA VAL A 154 13.75 -5.45 13.31
C VAL A 154 13.83 -6.80 14.02
N LEU A 155 13.97 -7.90 13.26
CA LEU A 155 14.09 -9.26 13.80
C LEU A 155 15.33 -9.41 14.68
N GLU A 156 16.48 -8.90 14.24
CA GLU A 156 17.71 -8.91 15.03
C GLU A 156 17.54 -8.14 16.35
N LYS A 157 16.89 -6.97 16.32
CA LYS A 157 16.63 -6.16 17.52
C LYS A 157 15.73 -6.84 18.55
N ILE A 158 14.83 -7.72 18.12
CA ILE A 158 13.98 -8.53 19.02
C ILE A 158 14.60 -9.90 19.36
N GLY A 159 15.86 -10.14 19.02
CA GLY A 159 16.59 -11.36 19.36
C GLY A 159 16.30 -12.55 18.44
N VAL A 160 15.63 -12.35 17.30
CA VAL A 160 15.37 -13.38 16.30
C VAL A 160 16.56 -13.46 15.34
N LYS A 161 17.28 -14.59 15.36
CA LYS A 161 18.50 -14.81 14.55
C LYS A 161 18.21 -15.25 13.10
N THR A 162 16.95 -15.54 12.78
CA THR A 162 16.54 -15.99 11.45
C THR A 162 16.44 -14.81 10.50
N LYS A 163 16.99 -14.96 9.29
CA LYS A 163 16.84 -13.99 8.21
C LYS A 163 15.71 -14.40 7.27
N ILE A 164 14.93 -13.41 6.86
CA ILE A 164 13.95 -13.56 5.79
C ILE A 164 14.48 -13.00 4.47
N LYS A 165 13.91 -13.48 3.38
CA LYS A 165 14.10 -12.94 2.03
C LYS A 165 12.73 -12.70 1.41
N ASP A 166 12.48 -11.47 0.97
CA ASP A 166 11.29 -11.16 0.17
C ASP A 166 11.58 -11.35 -1.34
N GLY A 167 10.52 -11.54 -2.12
CA GLY A 167 10.60 -11.68 -3.57
C GLY A 167 10.80 -10.35 -4.31
N PRO A 168 11.17 -10.40 -5.60
CA PRO A 168 11.39 -9.19 -6.40
C PRO A 168 10.10 -8.37 -6.58
N ARG A 169 10.25 -7.05 -6.49
CA ARG A 169 9.16 -6.08 -6.61
C ARG A 169 8.78 -5.87 -8.07
N LYS A 170 7.63 -6.39 -8.48
CA LYS A 170 7.12 -6.22 -9.84
C LYS A 170 6.74 -4.77 -10.17
N THR A 171 6.28 -3.99 -9.18
CA THR A 171 5.66 -2.67 -9.41
C THR A 171 6.66 -1.53 -9.62
N ALA A 172 7.82 -1.57 -8.96
CA ALA A 172 8.86 -0.54 -9.12
C ALA A 172 9.37 -0.43 -10.57
N LYS A 173 9.39 -1.55 -11.30
CA LYS A 173 9.83 -1.60 -12.71
C LYS A 173 8.90 -0.85 -13.66
N TYR A 174 7.59 -0.85 -13.38
CA TYR A 174 6.58 -0.26 -14.27
C TYR A 174 6.15 1.14 -13.83
N LEU A 175 6.74 1.68 -12.76
CA LEU A 175 6.28 2.93 -12.17
C LEU A 175 6.34 4.08 -13.19
N GLN A 176 7.52 4.35 -13.75
CA GLN A 176 7.70 5.44 -14.72
C GLN A 176 6.83 5.25 -15.96
N GLU A 177 6.71 4.02 -16.47
CA GLU A 177 5.89 3.72 -17.65
C GLU A 177 4.41 4.04 -17.42
N GLN A 178 3.87 3.66 -16.28
CA GLN A 178 2.46 3.89 -15.95
C GLN A 178 2.16 5.38 -15.68
N TYR A 179 3.09 6.10 -15.04
CA TYR A 179 2.93 7.52 -14.73
C TYR A 179 3.23 8.45 -15.92
N LYS A 180 3.88 7.96 -16.98
CA LYS A 180 4.18 8.74 -18.19
C LYS A 180 2.91 9.29 -18.86
N GLU A 181 1.83 8.52 -18.86
CA GLU A 181 0.55 8.87 -19.49
C GLU A 181 -0.39 9.61 -18.52
N VAL A 182 0.06 9.92 -17.30
CA VAL A 182 -0.75 10.61 -16.29
C VAL A 182 -0.62 12.13 -16.47
N PRO A 183 -1.74 12.86 -16.65
CA PRO A 183 -1.73 14.30 -16.76
C PRO A 183 -1.05 15.00 -15.57
N ARG A 184 -0.32 16.08 -15.85
CA ARG A 184 0.44 16.80 -14.82
C ARG A 184 -0.41 17.28 -13.64
N TRP A 185 -1.63 17.73 -13.90
CA TRP A 185 -2.53 18.20 -12.84
C TRP A 185 -2.90 17.09 -11.84
N ILE A 186 -3.00 15.83 -12.28
CA ILE A 186 -3.22 14.67 -11.38
C ILE A 186 -2.00 14.47 -10.49
N ILE A 187 -0.79 14.58 -11.05
CA ILE A 187 0.46 14.48 -10.28
C ILE A 187 0.52 15.58 -9.23
N ASP A 188 0.25 16.82 -9.62
CA ASP A 188 0.33 17.97 -8.71
C ASP A 188 -0.70 17.86 -7.57
N ASP A 189 -1.92 17.42 -7.85
CA ASP A 189 -2.95 17.25 -6.81
C ASP A 189 -2.68 16.05 -5.90
N LEU A 190 -2.24 14.91 -6.43
CA LEU A 190 -1.82 13.77 -5.60
C LEU A 190 -0.63 14.13 -4.71
N THR A 191 0.30 14.94 -5.20
CA THR A 191 1.43 15.44 -4.40
C THR A 191 0.96 16.23 -3.19
N LYS A 192 -0.10 17.05 -3.34
CA LYS A 192 -0.72 17.78 -2.21
C LYS A 192 -1.44 16.82 -1.26
N ILE A 193 -2.22 15.88 -1.79
CA ILE A 193 -3.00 14.90 -1.01
C ILE A 193 -2.09 14.02 -0.15
N PHE A 194 -0.94 13.61 -0.67
CA PHE A 194 0.03 12.75 0.01
C PHE A 194 1.25 13.51 0.57
N TYR A 195 1.20 14.84 0.61
CA TYR A 195 2.34 15.69 1.01
C TYR A 195 3.00 15.24 2.31
N TRP A 196 2.19 14.94 3.33
CA TRP A 196 2.70 14.50 4.63
C TRP A 196 3.31 13.11 4.58
N ASP A 197 2.81 12.19 3.75
CA ASP A 197 3.41 10.87 3.61
C ASP A 197 4.82 10.99 2.98
N PHE A 198 4.99 11.87 1.99
CA PHE A 198 6.30 12.17 1.43
C PHE A 198 7.24 12.80 2.47
N LYS A 199 6.75 13.78 3.23
CA LYS A 199 7.57 14.50 4.22
C LYS A 199 7.92 13.67 5.44
N LEU A 200 6.98 12.90 5.99
CA LEU A 200 7.18 12.11 7.19
C LEU A 200 8.14 10.94 6.96
N PHE A 201 8.16 10.38 5.75
CA PHE A 201 8.94 9.17 5.45
C PHE A 201 10.07 9.40 4.44
N ASP A 202 10.36 10.66 4.10
CA ASP A 202 11.45 11.04 3.22
C ASP A 202 11.39 10.31 1.87
N TYR A 203 10.25 10.49 1.18
CA TYR A 203 10.04 10.01 -0.19
C TYR A 203 10.12 11.17 -1.18
N ASP A 204 10.70 10.91 -2.35
CA ASP A 204 10.78 11.90 -3.44
C ASP A 204 9.42 12.05 -4.14
N MET A 205 8.83 13.23 -4.02
CA MET A 205 7.59 13.60 -4.68
C MET A 205 7.68 13.50 -6.22
N ASN A 206 8.88 13.63 -6.78
CA ASN A 206 9.13 13.55 -8.21
C ASN A 206 9.59 12.16 -8.69
N SER A 207 9.63 11.15 -7.81
CA SER A 207 10.10 9.80 -8.15
C SER A 207 9.46 9.16 -9.40
N PRO A 208 8.17 9.40 -9.76
CA PRO A 208 7.60 8.86 -10.99
C PRO A 208 8.00 9.64 -12.25
N LEU A 209 8.47 10.89 -12.10
CA LEU A 209 8.84 11.79 -13.20
C LEU A 209 10.34 11.75 -13.51
N VAL A 210 11.17 11.32 -12.56
CA VAL A 210 12.62 11.20 -12.75
C VAL A 210 12.94 9.87 -13.43
N ARG A 211 13.59 9.94 -14.60
CA ARG A 211 14.21 8.76 -15.21
C ARG A 211 15.34 8.31 -14.28
N LYS A 212 15.18 7.16 -13.63
CA LYS A 212 16.30 6.46 -13.01
C LYS A 212 17.27 6.08 -14.12
N SER A 213 18.44 6.72 -14.16
CA SER A 213 19.57 6.22 -14.92
C SER A 213 19.85 4.81 -14.42
N ILE A 214 19.66 3.82 -15.28
CA ILE A 214 20.04 2.45 -15.00
C ILE A 214 21.57 2.46 -14.94
N SER A 215 22.13 2.40 -13.73
CA SER A 215 23.54 2.07 -13.48
C SER A 215 23.64 0.60 -13.12
#